data_AF-A0A7V2VIC0-F1
#
_entry.id   AF-A0A7V2VIC0-F1
#
_cell.length_a   1.000
_cell.length_b   1.000
_cell.length_c   1.000
_cell.angle_alpha   90.00
_cell.angle_beta   90.00
_cell.angle_gamma   90.00
#
_symmetry.space_group_name_H-M   'P 1'
#
loop_
_entity.id
_entity.type
_entity.pdbx_description
1 polymer ?
#
loop_
_entity_poly.entity_id
_entity_poly.type
_entity_poly.pdbx_seq_one_letter_code
_entity_poly.pdbx_strand_id
1 'polypeptide(L)'
;LPAVALLMALGIDGLARGRFKTSWIIVSALLLMACWTVAQILPGFFAPPPRYPDADIVYPAYSLDATLGDDIQLLGYDVNLDDQGLTLDVTLYWQPLAPIAEDYAMALQLASPVADDTTLRWNYNSWPGHGNYPTSAWQPGEVIEDAYRFRLPEAEFSTQGWDLHLILYRGETGERLPVQVNGTDAGDRVLLTKLRIPGHPPSCPEAGRITSNARFGEATALTHAWVTPTRGRYEVSLCWESLQPLSADYTVFVHLQDASGELIATGDGPPMGGAFSTSMWRPGDVILDVHQLAIGKMETGQRIVVGLYNLADGSRLPAYVDGESVPDGAVPVWPDCP
;
A
#
# COMPACT_ATOMS: atom_id res chain seq x y z
N LEU A 1 -6.57 39.86 1.76
CA LEU A 1 -6.53 40.40 0.37
C LEU A 1 -7.87 40.98 -0.14
N PRO A 2 -9.04 40.32 -0.01
CA PRO A 2 -10.28 40.84 -0.63
C PRO A 2 -10.84 42.11 0.02
N ALA A 3 -10.66 42.32 1.33
CA ALA A 3 -11.13 43.53 2.02
C ALA A 3 -10.39 44.82 1.58
N VAL A 4 -9.08 44.72 1.34
CA VAL A 4 -8.27 45.86 0.87
C VAL A 4 -8.61 46.21 -0.59
N ALA A 5 -8.86 45.19 -1.42
CA ALA A 5 -9.32 45.39 -2.80
C ALA A 5 -10.73 46.02 -2.85
N LEU A 6 -11.65 45.64 -1.96
CA LEU A 6 -12.97 46.27 -1.82
C LEU A 6 -12.88 47.72 -1.33
N LEU A 7 -11.98 48.02 -0.40
CA LEU A 7 -11.72 49.39 0.06
C LEU A 7 -11.13 50.28 -1.04
N MET A 8 -10.26 49.72 -1.89
CA MET A 8 -9.75 50.43 -3.06
C MET A 8 -10.80 50.58 -4.17
N ALA A 9 -11.63 49.55 -4.41
CA ALA A 9 -12.68 49.56 -5.43
C ALA A 9 -13.89 50.44 -5.08
N LEU A 10 -14.22 50.58 -3.79
CA LEU A 10 -15.26 51.50 -3.31
C LEU A 10 -14.82 52.97 -3.35
N GLY A 11 -13.54 53.22 -3.64
CA GLY A 11 -12.95 54.54 -3.80
C GLY A 11 -12.84 55.29 -2.46
N ILE A 12 -11.64 55.78 -2.17
CA ILE A 12 -11.41 56.76 -1.09
C ILE A 12 -12.35 57.99 -1.27
N ASP A 13 -12.79 58.27 -2.50
CA ASP A 13 -13.71 59.35 -2.85
C ASP A 13 -15.17 59.15 -2.38
N GLY A 14 -15.61 57.93 -2.11
CA GLY A 14 -16.96 57.65 -1.59
C GLY A 14 -17.16 58.05 -0.13
N LEU A 15 -16.06 58.11 0.65
CA LEU A 15 -16.06 58.55 2.04
C LEU A 15 -16.27 60.07 2.19
N ALA A 16 -15.97 60.86 1.15
CA ALA A 16 -15.97 62.32 1.22
C ALA A 16 -17.35 62.98 1.01
N ARG A 17 -18.39 62.25 0.58
CA ARG A 17 -19.72 62.82 0.31
C ARG A 17 -20.80 62.26 1.25
N GLY A 18 -20.90 62.84 2.45
CA GLY A 18 -22.11 62.87 3.29
C GLY A 18 -22.63 61.57 3.93
N ARG A 19 -22.08 60.37 3.65
CA ARG A 19 -22.53 59.08 4.23
C ARG A 19 -21.49 58.46 5.17
N PHE A 20 -20.86 59.30 6.00
CA PHE A 20 -19.75 58.93 6.89
C PHE A 20 -20.07 57.73 7.80
N LYS A 21 -21.25 57.71 8.45
CA LYS A 21 -21.64 56.63 9.36
C LYS A 21 -21.78 55.27 8.67
N THR A 22 -22.34 55.24 7.45
CA THR A 22 -22.52 53.99 6.70
C THR A 22 -21.17 53.39 6.27
N SER A 23 -20.20 54.24 5.93
CA SER A 23 -18.85 53.79 5.57
C SER A 23 -18.12 53.15 6.75
N TRP A 24 -18.21 53.73 7.95
CA TRP A 24 -17.60 53.14 9.16
C TRP A 24 -18.24 51.82 9.60
N ILE A 25 -19.55 51.67 9.42
CA ILE A 25 -20.25 50.40 9.69
C ILE A 25 -19.73 49.30 8.77
N ILE A 26 -19.58 49.58 7.47
CA ILE A 26 -19.07 48.62 6.49
C ILE A 26 -17.62 48.24 6.81
N VAL A 27 -16.75 49.22 7.10
CA VAL A 27 -15.35 48.97 7.49
C VAL A 27 -15.28 48.11 8.75
N SER A 28 -16.08 48.42 9.77
CA SER A 28 -16.10 47.67 11.03
C SER A 28 -16.61 46.24 10.81
N ALA A 29 -17.64 46.06 9.98
CA ALA A 29 -18.15 44.73 9.63
C ALA A 29 -17.11 43.90 8.86
N LEU A 30 -16.38 44.50 7.90
CA LEU A 30 -15.30 43.83 7.18
C LEU A 30 -14.13 43.46 8.10
N LEU A 31 -13.77 44.33 9.05
CA LEU A 31 -12.71 44.07 10.02
C LEU A 31 -13.11 42.97 11.01
N LEU A 32 -14.35 42.98 11.50
CA LEU A 32 -14.89 41.90 12.33
C LEU A 32 -14.92 40.57 11.58
N MET A 33 -15.34 40.58 10.31
CA MET A 33 -15.32 39.39 9.46
C MET A 33 -13.88 38.89 9.25
N ALA A 34 -12.92 39.79 9.00
CA ALA A 34 -11.51 39.42 8.87
C ALA A 34 -10.97 38.79 10.17
N CYS A 35 -11.19 39.43 11.32
CA CYS A 35 -10.79 38.87 12.62
C CYS A 35 -11.48 37.53 12.91
N TRP A 36 -12.75 37.39 12.55
CA TRP A 36 -13.49 36.13 12.68
C TRP A 36 -12.89 35.04 11.81
N THR A 37 -12.55 35.32 10.53
CA THR A 37 -11.87 34.35 9.67
C THR A 37 -10.49 33.95 10.21
N VAL A 38 -9.71 34.90 10.74
CA VAL A 38 -8.41 34.63 11.35
C VAL A 38 -8.55 33.77 12.62
N ALA A 39 -9.56 34.01 13.43
CA ALA A 39 -9.75 33.29 14.69
C ALA A 39 -10.42 31.92 14.52
N GLN A 40 -11.23 31.73 13.49
CA GLN A 40 -12.10 30.54 13.36
C GLN A 40 -11.80 29.66 12.15
N ILE A 41 -11.20 30.21 11.10
CA ILE A 41 -10.90 29.45 9.86
C ILE A 41 -9.42 29.12 9.80
N LEU A 42 -8.53 30.14 9.92
CA LEU A 42 -7.09 29.91 9.74
C LEU A 42 -6.49 28.84 10.67
N PRO A 43 -6.88 28.70 11.96
CA PRO A 43 -6.32 27.65 12.81
C PRO A 43 -6.59 26.25 12.26
N GLY A 44 -7.75 26.01 11.63
CA GLY A 44 -8.04 24.70 11.03
C GLY A 44 -7.16 24.35 9.83
N PHE A 45 -6.49 25.34 9.22
CA PHE A 45 -5.61 25.14 8.06
C PHE A 45 -4.12 25.30 8.37
N PHE A 46 -3.77 26.04 9.42
CA PHE A 46 -2.40 26.46 9.72
C PHE A 46 -1.97 26.17 11.16
N ALA A 47 -2.85 25.63 12.02
CA ALA A 47 -2.38 25.18 13.33
C ALA A 47 -1.39 24.02 13.15
N PRO A 48 -0.33 23.97 13.96
CA PRO A 48 0.51 22.79 14.00
C PRO A 48 -0.32 21.57 14.44
N PRO A 49 0.11 20.36 14.10
CA PRO A 49 -0.46 19.13 14.63
C PRO A 49 -0.52 19.16 16.17
N PRO A 50 -1.38 18.34 16.81
CA PRO A 50 -1.33 18.12 18.24
C PRO A 50 0.08 17.70 18.69
N ARG A 51 0.52 18.28 19.82
CA ARG A 51 1.85 18.06 20.40
C ARG A 51 1.73 17.77 21.87
N TYR A 52 2.50 16.79 22.31
CA TYR A 52 2.50 16.29 23.68
C TYR A 52 3.91 16.45 24.26
N PRO A 53 4.04 16.77 25.56
CA PRO A 53 5.35 17.01 26.16
C PRO A 53 6.18 15.73 26.37
N ASP A 54 5.55 14.55 26.30
CA ASP A 54 6.18 13.25 26.54
C ASP A 54 5.44 12.12 25.79
N ALA A 55 6.14 11.03 25.50
CA ALA A 55 5.64 9.84 24.83
C ALA A 55 4.73 8.97 25.72
N ASP A 56 4.89 9.05 27.05
CA ASP A 56 4.13 8.25 28.02
C ASP A 56 2.60 8.43 27.96
N ILE A 57 2.11 9.43 27.24
CA ILE A 57 0.68 9.72 27.10
C ILE A 57 0.12 9.40 25.70
N VAL A 58 0.96 8.89 24.80
CA VAL A 58 0.60 8.55 23.42
C VAL A 58 0.76 7.05 23.21
N TYR A 59 -0.26 6.40 22.66
CA TYR A 59 -0.31 4.95 22.52
C TYR A 59 -0.70 4.59 21.08
N PRO A 60 0.25 4.58 20.13
CA PRO A 60 -0.03 4.15 18.76
C PRO A 60 -0.56 2.71 18.75
N ALA A 61 -1.53 2.42 17.90
CA ALA A 61 -2.05 1.08 17.67
C ALA A 61 -0.95 0.12 17.19
N TYR A 62 0.00 0.64 16.41
CA TYR A 62 1.21 -0.05 16.00
C TYR A 62 2.43 0.69 16.51
N SER A 63 2.96 0.26 17.66
CA SER A 63 4.24 0.76 18.17
C SER A 63 5.37 0.29 17.26
N LEU A 64 6.28 1.21 16.94
CA LEU A 64 7.42 0.96 16.08
C LEU A 64 8.58 1.79 16.63
N ASP A 65 9.74 1.18 16.86
CA ASP A 65 10.96 1.93 17.17
C ASP A 65 11.76 2.11 15.87
N ALA A 66 11.47 3.19 15.15
CA ALA A 66 12.17 3.52 13.92
C ALA A 66 12.86 4.88 14.05
N THR A 67 14.17 4.93 13.80
CA THR A 67 14.94 6.17 13.72
C THR A 67 15.23 6.50 12.26
N LEU A 68 14.91 7.72 11.83
CA LEU A 68 15.16 8.24 10.49
C LEU A 68 16.24 9.33 10.58
N GLY A 69 17.38 9.12 9.92
CA GLY A 69 18.59 9.89 10.19
C GLY A 69 19.13 9.59 11.60
N ASP A 70 19.64 10.61 12.28
CA ASP A 70 20.15 10.50 13.65
C ASP A 70 19.20 11.13 14.69
N ASP A 71 18.27 11.98 14.25
CA ASP A 71 17.58 12.94 15.13
C ASP A 71 16.05 12.79 15.18
N ILE A 72 15.46 11.91 14.37
CA ILE A 72 14.00 11.76 14.27
C ILE A 72 13.59 10.32 14.57
N GLN A 73 12.79 10.13 15.62
CA GLN A 73 12.17 8.86 15.92
C GLN A 73 10.70 8.87 15.45
N LEU A 74 10.27 7.79 14.82
CA LEU A 74 8.88 7.43 14.65
C LEU A 74 8.56 6.40 15.74
N LEU A 75 7.69 6.76 16.69
CA LEU A 75 7.29 5.93 17.84
C LEU A 75 6.23 4.88 17.48
N GLY A 76 5.56 5.09 16.35
CA GLY A 76 4.48 4.23 15.89
C GLY A 76 3.56 4.96 14.92
N TYR A 77 2.52 4.26 14.52
CA TYR A 77 1.51 4.78 13.60
C TYR A 77 0.15 4.15 13.85
N ASP A 78 -0.88 4.84 13.40
CA ASP A 78 -2.22 4.29 13.23
C ASP A 78 -2.54 4.26 11.74
N VAL A 79 -3.20 3.20 11.30
CA VAL A 79 -3.63 3.08 9.91
C VAL A 79 -4.98 2.39 9.84
N ASN A 80 -5.87 2.96 9.03
CA ASN A 80 -7.18 2.39 8.76
C ASN A 80 -7.56 2.63 7.29
N LEU A 81 -7.89 1.55 6.58
CA LEU A 81 -8.39 1.59 5.21
C LEU A 81 -9.88 1.24 5.21
N ASP A 82 -10.71 2.18 4.76
CA ASP A 82 -12.09 1.89 4.39
C ASP A 82 -12.13 1.45 2.93
N ASP A 83 -12.27 0.13 2.73
CA ASP A 83 -12.34 -0.52 1.41
C ASP A 83 -13.53 -0.04 0.57
N GLN A 84 -14.62 0.43 1.18
CA GLN A 84 -15.83 0.86 0.44
C GLN A 84 -15.69 2.29 -0.09
N GLY A 85 -15.17 3.19 0.74
CA GLY A 85 -14.90 4.58 0.37
C GLY A 85 -13.54 4.81 -0.30
N LEU A 86 -12.69 3.77 -0.35
CA LEU A 86 -11.26 3.86 -0.67
C LEU A 86 -10.59 5.04 0.05
N THR A 87 -10.85 5.13 1.35
CA THR A 87 -10.30 6.18 2.21
C THR A 87 -9.26 5.59 3.14
N LEU A 88 -8.06 6.15 3.11
CA LEU A 88 -6.91 5.76 3.92
C LEU A 88 -6.65 6.83 4.97
N ASP A 89 -6.84 6.47 6.23
CA ASP A 89 -6.45 7.28 7.40
C ASP A 89 -5.09 6.79 7.90
N VAL A 90 -4.15 7.72 8.12
CA VAL A 90 -2.81 7.45 8.63
C VAL A 90 -2.47 8.48 9.70
N THR A 91 -2.07 8.04 10.88
CA THR A 91 -1.48 8.91 11.91
C THR A 91 -0.05 8.47 12.16
N LEU A 92 0.89 9.42 12.14
CA LEU A 92 2.30 9.18 12.42
C LEU A 92 2.67 9.86 13.73
N TYR A 93 3.35 9.15 14.62
CA TYR A 93 3.75 9.66 15.92
C TYR A 93 5.26 9.90 15.95
N TRP A 94 5.64 11.17 15.85
CA TRP A 94 7.05 11.57 15.74
C TRP A 94 7.60 12.06 17.07
N GLN A 95 8.88 11.82 17.32
CA GLN A 95 9.63 12.41 18.41
C GLN A 95 11.02 12.85 17.93
N PRO A 96 11.32 14.17 17.89
CA PRO A 96 12.69 14.65 17.68
C PRO A 96 13.57 14.32 18.89
N LEU A 97 14.73 13.73 18.64
CA LEU A 97 15.74 13.40 19.65
C LEU A 97 16.70 14.57 19.92
N ALA A 98 16.89 15.45 18.93
CA ALA A 98 17.74 16.62 19.00
C ALA A 98 17.17 17.78 18.16
N PRO A 99 17.68 19.03 18.31
CA PRO A 99 17.27 20.14 17.46
C PRO A 99 17.60 19.87 15.99
N ILE A 100 16.61 19.96 15.11
CA ILE A 100 16.75 19.71 13.68
C ILE A 100 16.97 21.05 12.97
N ALA A 101 18.06 21.19 12.21
CA ALA A 101 18.39 22.44 11.53
C ALA A 101 17.68 22.62 10.17
N GLU A 102 17.13 21.54 9.63
CA GLU A 102 16.66 21.45 8.25
C GLU A 102 15.21 21.02 8.17
N ASP A 103 14.58 21.34 7.04
CA ASP A 103 13.20 20.96 6.74
C ASP A 103 13.19 19.74 5.82
N TYR A 104 12.89 18.57 6.40
CA TYR A 104 12.67 17.34 5.65
C TYR A 104 11.25 17.30 5.09
N ALA A 105 11.14 16.86 3.85
CA ALA A 105 9.89 16.44 3.27
C ALA A 105 9.67 14.95 3.56
N MET A 106 8.41 14.55 3.63
CA MET A 106 8.01 13.16 3.76
C MET A 106 7.29 12.68 2.50
N ALA A 107 7.41 11.38 2.21
CA ALA A 107 6.58 10.69 1.25
C ALA A 107 5.85 9.50 1.89
N LEU A 108 4.56 9.38 1.59
CA LEU A 108 3.78 8.17 1.83
C LEU A 108 3.52 7.50 0.49
N GLN A 109 3.89 6.23 0.37
CA GLN A 109 3.83 5.48 -0.89
C GLN A 109 3.10 4.17 -0.72
N LEU A 110 2.18 3.86 -1.63
CA LEU A 110 1.67 2.51 -1.82
C LEU A 110 2.48 1.89 -2.96
N ALA A 111 3.47 1.08 -2.60
CA ALA A 111 4.43 0.47 -3.52
C ALA A 111 4.20 -1.04 -3.66
N SER A 112 4.60 -1.60 -4.80
CA SER A 112 4.59 -3.05 -5.01
C SER A 112 5.44 -3.73 -3.93
N PRO A 113 4.94 -4.79 -3.27
CA PRO A 113 5.73 -5.58 -2.33
C PRO A 113 6.63 -6.61 -3.04
N VAL A 114 6.55 -6.70 -4.37
CA VAL A 114 7.36 -7.62 -5.17
C VAL A 114 8.78 -7.07 -5.25
N ALA A 115 9.77 -7.91 -4.93
CA ALA A 115 11.18 -7.52 -5.00
C ALA A 115 11.54 -7.00 -6.41
N ASP A 116 12.33 -5.92 -6.45
CA ASP A 116 12.75 -5.22 -7.67
C ASP A 116 11.63 -4.59 -8.51
N ASP A 117 10.36 -4.69 -8.11
CA ASP A 117 9.24 -3.98 -8.75
C ASP A 117 9.09 -2.56 -8.17
N THR A 118 9.33 -1.56 -9.01
CA THR A 118 9.22 -0.14 -8.62
C THR A 118 7.83 0.45 -8.85
N THR A 119 6.82 -0.36 -9.14
CA THR A 119 5.45 0.11 -9.39
C THR A 119 4.89 0.79 -8.15
N LEU A 120 4.37 2.01 -8.33
CA LEU A 120 3.64 2.75 -7.31
C LEU A 120 2.16 2.81 -7.70
N ARG A 121 1.28 2.39 -6.78
CA ARG A 121 -0.16 2.63 -6.89
C ARG A 121 -0.51 4.08 -6.59
N TRP A 122 0.22 4.66 -5.65
CA TRP A 122 -0.04 5.99 -5.12
C TRP A 122 1.19 6.56 -4.41
N ASN A 123 1.35 7.88 -4.48
CA ASN A 123 2.45 8.61 -3.88
C ASN A 123 1.95 9.98 -3.41
N TYR A 124 2.22 10.31 -2.15
CA TYR A 124 1.94 11.61 -1.56
C TYR A 124 3.23 12.18 -0.99
N ASN A 125 3.50 13.46 -1.26
CA ASN A 125 4.69 14.15 -0.78
C ASN A 125 4.28 15.48 -0.16
N SER A 126 4.78 15.78 1.03
CA SER A 126 4.52 17.02 1.76
C SER A 126 5.58 17.24 2.83
N TRP A 127 5.70 18.44 3.37
CA TRP A 127 6.27 18.56 4.71
C TRP A 127 5.28 17.98 5.75
N PRO A 128 5.76 17.57 6.94
CA PRO A 128 4.89 17.10 8.01
C PRO A 128 3.82 18.13 8.41
N GLY A 129 2.74 17.67 9.05
CA GLY A 129 1.61 18.52 9.44
C GLY A 129 0.84 19.10 8.25
N HIS A 130 0.60 18.31 7.20
CA HIS A 130 -0.02 18.77 5.92
C HIS A 130 0.72 19.94 5.26
N GLY A 131 2.03 20.02 5.44
CA GLY A 131 2.85 21.10 4.90
C GLY A 131 3.05 22.29 5.85
N ASN A 132 2.43 22.27 7.03
CA ASN A 132 2.40 23.40 7.95
C ASN A 132 3.33 23.26 9.16
N TYR A 133 3.99 22.12 9.34
CA TYR A 133 4.86 21.89 10.49
C TYR A 133 6.22 21.31 10.10
N PRO A 134 7.09 22.15 9.52
CA PRO A 134 8.41 21.73 9.06
C PRO A 134 9.27 21.22 10.22
N THR A 135 10.20 20.30 9.93
CA THR A 135 10.99 19.61 10.97
C THR A 135 11.90 20.53 11.78
N SER A 136 12.34 21.67 11.23
CA SER A 136 13.11 22.65 12.01
C SER A 136 12.30 23.35 13.13
N ALA A 137 10.97 23.26 13.08
CA ALA A 137 10.10 23.83 14.11
C ALA A 137 9.83 22.86 15.28
N TRP A 138 10.28 21.61 15.18
CA TRP A 138 10.06 20.57 16.18
C TRP A 138 10.96 20.80 17.41
N GLN A 139 10.41 20.57 18.60
CA GLN A 139 11.09 20.72 19.88
C GLN A 139 11.54 19.36 20.41
N PRO A 140 12.83 19.18 20.77
CA PRO A 140 13.34 17.90 21.27
C PRO A 140 12.51 17.33 22.43
N GLY A 141 12.20 16.04 22.36
CA GLY A 141 11.42 15.31 23.36
C GLY A 141 9.90 15.42 23.23
N GLU A 142 9.36 16.41 22.50
CA GLU A 142 7.92 16.49 22.26
C GLU A 142 7.44 15.34 21.36
N VAL A 143 6.19 14.90 21.50
CA VAL A 143 5.57 13.95 20.59
C VAL A 143 4.57 14.65 19.71
N ILE A 144 4.69 14.46 18.40
CA ILE A 144 3.86 15.10 17.38
C ILE A 144 2.93 14.03 16.80
N GLU A 145 1.62 14.27 16.92
CA GLU A 145 0.58 13.42 16.33
C GLU A 145 0.18 14.00 14.96
N ASP A 146 0.73 13.40 13.90
CA ASP A 146 0.59 13.90 12.54
C ASP A 146 -0.40 13.05 11.74
N ALA A 147 -1.64 13.53 11.66
CA ALA A 147 -2.78 12.76 11.16
C ALA A 147 -3.21 13.17 9.73
N TYR A 148 -3.42 12.18 8.87
CA TYR A 148 -3.76 12.32 7.45
C TYR A 148 -4.99 11.51 7.07
N ARG A 149 -5.77 12.04 6.13
CA ARG A 149 -6.87 11.33 5.48
C ARG A 149 -6.77 11.51 3.98
N PHE A 150 -6.71 10.40 3.26
CA PHE A 150 -6.59 10.38 1.80
C PHE A 150 -7.76 9.63 1.17
N ARG A 151 -8.33 10.20 0.11
CA ARG A 151 -9.15 9.43 -0.82
C ARG A 151 -8.23 8.86 -1.89
N LEU A 152 -8.06 7.55 -1.89
CA LEU A 152 -7.21 6.88 -2.87
C LEU A 152 -7.86 6.96 -4.25
N PRO A 153 -7.10 7.29 -5.31
CA PRO A 153 -7.63 7.29 -6.66
C PRO A 153 -7.95 5.85 -7.10
N GLU A 154 -8.98 5.72 -7.95
CA GLU A 154 -9.17 4.53 -8.75
C GLU A 154 -7.90 4.26 -9.58
N ALA A 155 -7.55 2.98 -9.74
CA ALA A 155 -6.37 2.58 -10.47
C ALA A 155 -6.63 1.24 -11.17
N GLU A 156 -5.99 1.05 -12.32
CA GLU A 156 -6.10 -0.15 -13.17
C GLU A 156 -5.25 -1.30 -12.61
N PHE A 157 -5.49 -1.68 -11.36
CA PHE A 157 -4.89 -2.84 -10.71
C PHE A 157 -5.97 -3.81 -10.28
N SER A 158 -5.62 -5.09 -10.20
CA SER A 158 -6.44 -6.06 -9.49
C SER A 158 -6.33 -5.90 -7.98
N THR A 159 -7.29 -6.47 -7.26
CA THR A 159 -7.20 -6.56 -5.81
C THR A 159 -5.90 -7.25 -5.41
N GLN A 160 -5.04 -6.57 -4.67
CA GLN A 160 -3.76 -7.09 -4.21
C GLN A 160 -3.24 -6.34 -2.98
N GLY A 161 -2.16 -6.84 -2.41
CA GLY A 161 -1.41 -6.17 -1.35
C GLY A 161 -0.52 -5.05 -1.90
N TRP A 162 -0.43 -3.96 -1.16
CA TRP A 162 0.47 -2.84 -1.40
C TRP A 162 1.19 -2.47 -0.11
N ASP A 163 2.50 -2.31 -0.18
CA ASP A 163 3.29 -1.87 0.96
C ASP A 163 3.14 -0.35 1.14
N LEU A 164 2.66 0.06 2.31
CA LEU A 164 2.61 1.46 2.73
C LEU A 164 3.98 1.83 3.31
N HIS A 165 4.76 2.56 2.53
CA HIS A 165 6.06 3.07 2.93
C HIS A 165 6.00 4.53 3.39
N LEU A 166 6.80 4.85 4.39
CA LEU A 166 7.14 6.21 4.81
C LEU A 166 8.60 6.49 4.51
N ILE A 167 8.87 7.64 3.89
CA ILE A 167 10.21 8.10 3.53
C ILE A 167 10.37 9.53 4.06
N LEU A 168 11.48 9.85 4.71
CA LEU A 168 11.93 11.23 4.93
C LEU A 168 13.09 11.55 4.00
N TYR A 169 13.07 12.74 3.40
CA TYR A 169 14.07 13.16 2.44
C TYR A 169 14.28 14.67 2.43
N ARG A 170 15.46 15.11 1.99
CA ARG A 170 15.76 16.52 1.75
C ARG A 170 15.00 17.02 0.54
N GLY A 171 14.17 18.05 0.72
CA GLY A 171 13.34 18.60 -0.36
C GLY A 171 14.15 19.11 -1.57
N GLU A 172 15.33 19.68 -1.34
CA GLU A 172 16.16 20.26 -2.41
C GLU A 172 16.89 19.21 -3.25
N THR A 173 17.41 18.16 -2.62
CA THR A 173 18.28 17.16 -3.28
C THR A 173 17.55 15.86 -3.61
N GLY A 174 16.41 15.58 -2.96
CA GLY A 174 15.74 14.28 -3.03
C GLY A 174 16.46 13.17 -2.25
N GLU A 175 17.54 13.51 -1.53
CA GLU A 175 18.31 12.55 -0.73
C GLU A 175 17.46 12.05 0.43
N ARG A 176 17.28 10.73 0.51
CA ARG A 176 16.49 10.06 1.54
C ARG A 176 17.33 9.81 2.78
N LEU A 177 16.71 9.95 3.94
CA LEU A 177 17.35 9.65 5.21
C LEU A 177 17.50 8.14 5.39
N PRO A 178 18.62 7.68 5.97
CA PRO A 178 18.76 6.28 6.39
C PRO A 178 17.75 5.97 7.49
N VAL A 179 17.30 4.72 7.56
CA VAL A 179 16.31 4.26 8.52
C VAL A 179 16.89 3.10 9.31
N GLN A 180 16.76 3.17 10.64
CA GLN A 180 17.01 2.03 11.53
C GLN A 180 15.70 1.62 12.19
N VAL A 181 15.39 0.34 12.21
CA VAL A 181 14.23 -0.23 12.92
C VAL A 181 14.72 -1.18 14.00
N ASN A 182 14.36 -0.93 15.26
CA ASN A 182 14.86 -1.67 16.43
C ASN A 182 16.40 -1.77 16.44
N GLY A 183 17.09 -0.69 16.05
CA GLY A 183 18.56 -0.63 15.96
C GLY A 183 19.19 -1.41 14.80
N THR A 184 18.38 -1.93 13.87
CA THR A 184 18.86 -2.63 12.67
C THR A 184 18.67 -1.75 11.44
N ASP A 185 19.66 -1.68 10.55
CA ASP A 185 19.55 -0.96 9.28
C ASP A 185 18.37 -1.49 8.45
N ALA A 186 17.49 -0.57 8.04
CA ALA A 186 16.30 -0.81 7.26
C ALA A 186 16.31 -0.05 5.92
N GLY A 187 17.47 0.50 5.52
CA GLY A 187 17.65 1.19 4.25
C GLY A 187 17.18 2.63 4.30
N ASP A 188 16.32 3.04 3.37
CA ASP A 188 15.95 4.45 3.14
C ASP A 188 14.45 4.76 3.31
N ARG A 189 13.71 3.81 3.88
CA ARG A 189 12.26 3.88 4.08
C ARG A 189 11.80 2.99 5.22
N VAL A 190 10.70 3.37 5.85
CA VAL A 190 10.00 2.55 6.84
C VAL A 190 8.84 1.83 6.13
N LEU A 191 8.76 0.51 6.23
CA LEU A 191 7.54 -0.23 5.93
C LEU A 191 6.57 -0.08 7.11
N LEU A 192 5.50 0.68 6.94
CA LEU A 192 4.47 0.80 7.96
C LEU A 192 3.65 -0.48 8.00
N THR A 193 2.96 -0.81 6.92
CA THR A 193 2.17 -2.05 6.84
C THR A 193 1.91 -2.44 5.39
N LYS A 194 1.43 -3.66 5.17
CA LYS A 194 0.89 -4.10 3.89
C LYS A 194 -0.63 -3.98 3.90
N LEU A 195 -1.18 -3.27 2.92
CA LEU A 195 -2.62 -3.04 2.79
C LEU A 195 -3.19 -3.84 1.62
N ARG A 196 -4.25 -4.61 1.87
CA ARG A 196 -5.08 -5.20 0.81
C ARG A 196 -5.96 -4.09 0.22
N ILE A 197 -5.69 -3.67 -1.01
CA ILE A 197 -6.47 -2.61 -1.67
C ILE A 197 -7.35 -3.24 -2.75
N PRO A 198 -8.69 -3.01 -2.71
CA PRO A 198 -9.59 -3.45 -3.77
C PRO A 198 -9.19 -2.92 -5.14
N GLY A 199 -9.37 -3.75 -6.15
CA GLY A 199 -9.13 -3.44 -7.56
C GLY A 199 -10.12 -4.15 -8.48
N HIS A 200 -9.83 -4.16 -9.78
CA HIS A 200 -10.68 -4.78 -10.79
C HIS A 200 -10.45 -6.30 -10.84
N PRO A 201 -11.50 -7.10 -11.12
CA PRO A 201 -11.33 -8.53 -11.36
C PRO A 201 -10.31 -8.78 -12.48
N PRO A 202 -9.35 -9.71 -12.33
CA PRO A 202 -8.42 -10.03 -13.40
C PRO A 202 -9.15 -10.71 -14.57
N SER A 203 -8.53 -10.68 -15.75
CA SER A 203 -9.04 -11.37 -16.94
C SER A 203 -8.50 -12.80 -17.01
N CYS A 204 -9.40 -13.77 -16.83
CA CYS A 204 -9.12 -15.20 -17.03
C CYS A 204 -9.79 -15.67 -18.32
N PRO A 205 -9.04 -16.06 -19.36
CA PRO A 205 -9.60 -16.40 -20.66
C PRO A 205 -10.33 -17.75 -20.64
N GLU A 206 -11.49 -17.83 -21.30
CA GLU A 206 -12.29 -19.08 -21.39
C GLU A 206 -11.49 -20.25 -21.97
N ALA A 207 -10.51 -19.98 -22.85
CA ALA A 207 -9.64 -21.01 -23.42
C ALA A 207 -8.77 -21.74 -22.38
N GLY A 208 -8.53 -21.12 -21.22
CA GLY A 208 -7.80 -21.74 -20.11
C GLY A 208 -8.70 -22.35 -19.04
N ARG A 209 -10.03 -22.37 -19.23
CA ARG A 209 -10.97 -22.80 -18.20
C ARG A 209 -10.83 -24.30 -17.92
N ILE A 210 -10.71 -24.63 -16.65
CA ILE A 210 -10.72 -26.01 -16.15
C ILE A 210 -12.18 -26.48 -16.05
N THR A 211 -12.48 -27.67 -16.57
CA THR A 211 -13.84 -28.21 -16.59
C THR A 211 -14.19 -28.98 -15.32
N SER A 212 -13.20 -29.66 -14.74
CA SER A 212 -13.36 -30.32 -13.44
C SER A 212 -13.26 -29.35 -12.27
N ASN A 213 -13.83 -29.76 -11.14
CA ASN A 213 -13.74 -29.00 -9.89
C ASN A 213 -12.39 -29.30 -9.20
N ALA A 214 -11.35 -28.54 -9.55
CA ALA A 214 -10.01 -28.64 -8.96
C ALA A 214 -9.89 -27.78 -7.69
N ARG A 215 -9.75 -28.43 -6.53
CA ARG A 215 -9.69 -27.81 -5.20
C ARG A 215 -8.40 -28.12 -4.47
N PHE A 216 -7.96 -27.18 -3.64
CA PHE A 216 -6.80 -27.29 -2.77
C PHE A 216 -7.25 -26.99 -1.34
N GLY A 217 -7.36 -28.05 -0.54
CA GLY A 217 -8.11 -28.05 0.71
C GLY A 217 -9.57 -27.62 0.50
N GLU A 218 -10.14 -27.01 1.53
CA GLU A 218 -11.50 -26.46 1.51
C GLU A 218 -11.54 -24.99 1.03
N ALA A 219 -10.39 -24.35 0.92
CA ALA A 219 -10.28 -22.89 0.86
C ALA A 219 -10.03 -22.33 -0.55
N THR A 220 -9.50 -23.11 -1.48
CA THR A 220 -9.05 -22.60 -2.78
C THR A 220 -9.47 -23.51 -3.92
N ALA A 221 -9.89 -22.92 -5.03
CA ALA A 221 -10.10 -23.61 -6.30
C ALA A 221 -9.18 -23.05 -7.38
N LEU A 222 -8.71 -23.92 -8.28
CA LEU A 222 -8.08 -23.52 -9.53
C LEU A 222 -9.13 -23.55 -10.63
N THR A 223 -9.42 -22.39 -11.21
CA THR A 223 -10.52 -22.22 -12.17
C THR A 223 -10.02 -22.19 -13.60
N HIS A 224 -8.81 -21.68 -13.82
CA HIS A 224 -8.18 -21.63 -15.13
C HIS A 224 -6.70 -21.96 -15.03
N ALA A 225 -6.17 -22.61 -16.07
CA ALA A 225 -4.76 -22.77 -16.28
C ALA A 225 -4.44 -22.75 -17.78
N TRP A 226 -3.37 -22.07 -18.16
CA TRP A 226 -2.84 -22.12 -19.53
C TRP A 226 -1.34 -21.88 -19.55
N VAL A 227 -0.71 -22.37 -20.62
CA VAL A 227 0.74 -22.29 -20.81
C VAL A 227 1.04 -21.53 -22.09
N THR A 228 1.76 -20.42 -21.96
CA THR A 228 2.17 -19.59 -23.10
C THR A 228 3.67 -19.74 -23.33
N PRO A 229 4.11 -20.23 -24.49
CA PRO A 229 5.53 -20.25 -24.83
C PRO A 229 6.02 -18.82 -25.04
N THR A 230 7.13 -18.46 -24.41
CA THR A 230 7.85 -17.21 -24.64
C THR A 230 9.30 -17.49 -25.03
N ARG A 231 10.11 -16.47 -25.33
CA ARG A 231 11.49 -16.70 -25.81
C ARG A 231 12.35 -17.33 -24.71
N GLY A 232 12.61 -18.64 -24.84
CA GLY A 232 13.50 -19.41 -23.97
C GLY A 232 12.91 -19.77 -22.59
N ARG A 233 11.59 -19.63 -22.42
CA ARG A 233 10.85 -19.99 -21.20
C ARG A 233 9.38 -20.22 -21.52
N TYR A 234 8.64 -20.75 -20.56
CA TYR A 234 7.18 -20.87 -20.62
C TYR A 234 6.56 -20.12 -19.46
N GLU A 235 5.50 -19.37 -19.74
CA GLU A 235 4.66 -18.75 -18.72
C GLU A 235 3.49 -19.67 -18.42
N VAL A 236 3.35 -20.04 -17.15
CA VAL A 236 2.23 -20.82 -16.63
C VAL A 236 1.33 -19.86 -15.88
N SER A 237 0.16 -19.60 -16.43
CA SER A 237 -0.83 -18.70 -15.84
C SER A 237 -1.93 -19.51 -15.17
N LEU A 238 -2.26 -19.13 -13.94
CA LEU A 238 -3.18 -19.83 -13.05
C LEU A 238 -4.20 -18.81 -12.53
N CYS A 239 -5.50 -19.10 -12.70
CA CYS A 239 -6.54 -18.33 -12.04
C CYS A 239 -7.09 -19.07 -10.83
N TRP A 240 -6.80 -18.52 -9.67
CA TRP A 240 -7.29 -19.04 -8.39
C TRP A 240 -8.58 -18.32 -7.98
N GLU A 241 -9.49 -19.07 -7.36
CA GLU A 241 -10.64 -18.53 -6.65
C GLU A 241 -10.50 -18.88 -5.16
N SER A 242 -10.58 -17.87 -4.31
CA SER A 242 -10.64 -18.05 -2.86
C SER A 242 -12.07 -18.34 -2.42
N LEU A 243 -12.27 -19.48 -1.78
CA LEU A 243 -13.57 -19.94 -1.28
C LEU A 243 -13.71 -19.72 0.23
N GLN A 244 -12.60 -19.82 0.95
CA GLN A 244 -12.51 -19.54 2.39
C GLN A 244 -11.17 -18.86 2.69
N PRO A 245 -11.05 -18.12 3.82
CA PRO A 245 -9.77 -17.55 4.23
C PRO A 245 -8.70 -18.64 4.46
N LEU A 246 -7.47 -18.40 4.01
CA LEU A 246 -6.32 -19.21 4.36
C LEU A 246 -5.59 -18.58 5.55
N SER A 247 -5.16 -19.38 6.51
CA SER A 247 -4.50 -18.90 7.74
C SER A 247 -2.99 -18.67 7.60
N ALA A 248 -2.42 -18.96 6.43
CA ALA A 248 -0.99 -18.89 6.16
C ALA A 248 -0.71 -18.41 4.74
N ASP A 249 0.52 -17.96 4.53
CA ASP A 249 1.06 -17.64 3.22
C ASP A 249 1.65 -18.91 2.58
N TYR A 250 0.92 -19.45 1.60
CA TYR A 250 1.33 -20.60 0.82
C TYR A 250 2.14 -20.17 -0.40
N THR A 251 3.08 -21.02 -0.80
CA THR A 251 3.83 -20.93 -2.05
C THR A 251 3.17 -21.83 -3.07
N VAL A 252 2.99 -21.32 -4.29
CA VAL A 252 2.54 -22.13 -5.42
C VAL A 252 3.76 -22.86 -5.97
N PHE A 253 3.67 -24.18 -6.09
CA PHE A 253 4.64 -24.93 -6.86
C PHE A 253 4.16 -25.12 -8.29
N VAL A 254 5.06 -24.98 -9.25
CA VAL A 254 4.82 -25.24 -10.66
C VAL A 254 5.94 -26.15 -11.15
N HIS A 255 5.65 -27.44 -11.24
CA HIS A 255 6.65 -28.46 -11.51
C HIS A 255 6.45 -29.02 -12.92
N LEU A 256 7.49 -28.91 -13.74
CA LEU A 256 7.60 -29.66 -14.98
C LEU A 256 8.15 -31.05 -14.63
N GLN A 257 7.40 -32.10 -14.97
CA GLN A 257 7.79 -33.48 -14.74
C GLN A 257 7.94 -34.24 -16.06
N ASP A 258 8.80 -35.25 -16.07
CA ASP A 258 8.89 -36.21 -17.16
C ASP A 258 7.77 -37.28 -17.10
N ALA A 259 7.79 -38.23 -18.03
CA ALA A 259 6.79 -39.30 -18.10
C ALA A 259 6.84 -40.28 -16.91
N SER A 260 7.96 -40.33 -16.17
CA SER A 260 8.12 -41.13 -14.95
C SER A 260 7.68 -40.39 -13.69
N GLY A 261 7.42 -39.08 -13.79
CA GLY A 261 7.11 -38.19 -12.67
C GLY A 261 8.35 -37.51 -12.07
N GLU A 262 9.53 -37.68 -12.68
CA GLU A 262 10.76 -37.03 -12.24
C GLU A 262 10.71 -35.53 -12.55
N LEU A 263 11.15 -34.71 -11.58
CA LEU A 263 11.17 -33.26 -11.70
C LEU A 263 12.27 -32.80 -12.68
N ILE A 264 11.87 -32.05 -13.71
CA ILE A 264 12.77 -31.48 -14.72
C ILE A 264 13.08 -30.01 -14.40
N ALA A 265 12.05 -29.23 -14.06
CA ALA A 265 12.17 -27.80 -13.79
C ALA A 265 11.06 -27.31 -12.85
N THR A 266 11.33 -26.21 -12.15
CA THR A 266 10.41 -25.58 -11.21
C THR A 266 10.17 -24.13 -11.57
N GLY A 267 8.97 -23.64 -11.30
CA GLY A 267 8.60 -22.23 -11.33
C GLY A 267 7.93 -21.84 -10.02
N ASP A 268 8.44 -22.32 -8.89
CA ASP A 268 7.79 -22.16 -7.58
C ASP A 268 7.93 -20.72 -7.07
N GLY A 269 6.88 -20.19 -6.46
CA GLY A 269 6.89 -18.84 -5.90
C GLY A 269 5.59 -18.47 -5.18
N PRO A 270 5.59 -17.41 -4.36
CA PRO A 270 4.36 -16.87 -3.79
C PRO A 270 3.42 -16.38 -4.91
N PRO A 271 2.09 -16.46 -4.73
CA PRO A 271 1.14 -15.93 -5.71
C PRO A 271 1.43 -14.47 -6.08
N MET A 272 1.33 -14.16 -7.38
CA MET A 272 1.62 -12.85 -7.94
C MET A 272 3.01 -12.31 -7.55
N GLY A 273 4.00 -13.20 -7.40
CA GLY A 273 5.35 -12.82 -6.98
C GLY A 273 5.43 -12.24 -5.55
N GLY A 274 4.39 -12.43 -4.73
CA GLY A 274 4.27 -11.86 -3.39
C GLY A 274 3.41 -10.60 -3.30
N ALA A 275 2.85 -10.12 -4.42
CA ALA A 275 1.88 -9.02 -4.44
C ALA A 275 0.60 -9.36 -3.68
N PHE A 276 0.15 -10.62 -3.71
CA PHE A 276 -1.09 -11.00 -3.05
C PHE A 276 -0.99 -12.37 -2.38
N SER A 277 -0.27 -12.42 -1.25
CA SER A 277 -0.14 -13.62 -0.42
C SER A 277 -1.49 -14.23 -0.03
N THR A 278 -1.55 -15.56 0.09
CA THR A 278 -2.81 -16.28 0.32
C THR A 278 -3.50 -15.94 1.63
N SER A 279 -2.78 -15.51 2.68
CA SER A 279 -3.43 -15.06 3.92
C SER A 279 -4.25 -13.78 3.78
N MET A 280 -4.03 -13.00 2.71
CA MET A 280 -4.80 -11.79 2.42
C MET A 280 -6.05 -12.09 1.57
N TRP A 281 -6.22 -13.31 1.07
CA TRP A 281 -7.35 -13.66 0.22
C TRP A 281 -8.63 -13.70 1.04
N ARG A 282 -9.68 -13.07 0.49
CA ARG A 282 -11.05 -13.13 1.03
C ARG A 282 -11.91 -14.02 0.13
N PRO A 283 -12.99 -14.63 0.65
CA PRO A 283 -13.92 -15.39 -0.17
C PRO A 283 -14.44 -14.56 -1.35
N GLY A 284 -14.41 -15.14 -2.55
CA GLY A 284 -14.77 -14.49 -3.81
C GLY A 284 -13.64 -13.76 -4.52
N ASP A 285 -12.45 -13.65 -3.91
CA ASP A 285 -11.28 -13.11 -4.61
C ASP A 285 -10.88 -14.03 -5.77
N VAL A 286 -10.61 -13.42 -6.93
CA VAL A 286 -10.04 -14.08 -8.11
C VAL A 286 -8.65 -13.53 -8.34
N ILE A 287 -7.67 -14.43 -8.46
CA ILE A 287 -6.25 -14.10 -8.53
C ILE A 287 -5.70 -14.65 -9.83
N LEU A 288 -5.17 -13.76 -10.70
CA LEU A 288 -4.36 -14.17 -11.84
C LEU A 288 -2.90 -14.22 -11.40
N ASP A 289 -2.39 -15.44 -11.32
CA ASP A 289 -1.05 -15.76 -10.87
C ASP A 289 -0.22 -16.29 -12.03
N VAL A 290 1.01 -15.80 -12.22
CA VAL A 290 1.84 -16.13 -13.37
C VAL A 290 3.22 -16.57 -12.90
N HIS A 291 3.58 -17.81 -13.26
CA HIS A 291 4.86 -18.43 -12.95
C HIS A 291 5.67 -18.67 -14.22
N GLN A 292 6.99 -18.75 -14.07
CA GLN A 292 7.90 -18.96 -15.20
C GLN A 292 8.66 -20.28 -15.06
N LEU A 293 8.66 -21.07 -16.14
CA LEU A 293 9.52 -22.25 -16.30
C LEU A 293 10.64 -21.94 -17.28
N ALA A 294 11.87 -21.81 -16.76
CA ALA A 294 13.07 -21.50 -17.54
C ALA A 294 13.62 -22.75 -18.25
N ILE A 295 12.90 -23.24 -19.26
CA ILE A 295 13.32 -24.35 -20.12
C ILE A 295 13.29 -23.99 -21.60
N GLY A 296 14.19 -24.59 -22.38
CA GLY A 296 14.32 -24.27 -23.81
C GLY A 296 13.16 -24.77 -24.67
N LYS A 297 12.71 -26.01 -24.45
CA LYS A 297 11.58 -26.62 -25.18
C LYS A 297 10.99 -27.75 -24.35
N MET A 298 9.66 -27.80 -24.26
CA MET A 298 8.94 -28.94 -23.68
C MET A 298 8.97 -30.13 -24.65
N GLU A 299 9.20 -31.33 -24.12
CA GLU A 299 9.24 -32.59 -24.84
C GLU A 299 7.94 -33.39 -24.67
N THR A 300 7.66 -34.29 -25.61
CA THR A 300 6.50 -35.18 -25.54
C THR A 300 6.57 -36.07 -24.30
N GLY A 301 5.46 -36.18 -23.56
CA GLY A 301 5.38 -36.98 -22.34
C GLY A 301 5.73 -36.21 -21.07
N GLN A 302 6.21 -34.97 -21.20
CA GLN A 302 6.31 -34.06 -20.06
C GLN A 302 4.93 -33.54 -19.66
N ARG A 303 4.77 -33.17 -18.40
CA ARG A 303 3.56 -32.57 -17.86
C ARG A 303 3.88 -31.46 -16.87
N ILE A 304 2.99 -30.48 -16.76
CA ILE A 304 3.07 -29.46 -15.70
C ILE A 304 2.06 -29.82 -14.64
N VAL A 305 2.49 -29.87 -13.39
CA VAL A 305 1.62 -30.04 -12.22
C VAL A 305 1.76 -28.85 -11.29
N VAL A 306 0.67 -28.49 -10.63
CA VAL A 306 0.62 -27.34 -9.70
C VAL A 306 0.00 -27.71 -8.38
N GLY A 307 0.38 -26.97 -7.34
CA GLY A 307 -0.27 -27.02 -6.04
C GLY A 307 0.29 -26.00 -5.07
N LEU A 308 -0.12 -26.10 -3.82
CA LEU A 308 0.16 -25.13 -2.77
C LEU A 308 0.89 -25.83 -1.62
N TYR A 309 1.94 -25.20 -1.10
CA TYR A 309 2.65 -25.70 0.07
C TYR A 309 3.03 -24.59 1.04
N ASN A 310 3.12 -24.92 2.32
CA ASN A 310 3.59 -24.00 3.34
C ASN A 310 5.12 -23.98 3.30
N LEU A 311 5.70 -22.80 3.09
CA LEU A 311 7.15 -22.65 2.95
C LEU A 311 7.91 -22.98 4.24
N ALA A 312 7.30 -22.79 5.41
CA ALA A 312 7.96 -22.95 6.70
C ALA A 312 8.21 -24.43 7.06
N ASP A 313 7.30 -25.33 6.68
CA ASP A 313 7.38 -26.76 7.03
C ASP A 313 7.37 -27.71 5.81
N GLY A 314 7.16 -27.18 4.60
CA GLY A 314 7.11 -27.94 3.35
C GLY A 314 5.83 -28.74 3.15
N SER A 315 4.84 -28.62 4.05
CA SER A 315 3.58 -29.37 3.94
C SER A 315 2.76 -28.88 2.76
N ARG A 316 2.23 -29.83 1.97
CA ARG A 316 1.38 -29.54 0.82
C ARG A 316 -0.08 -29.53 1.23
N LEU A 317 -0.86 -28.61 0.66
CA LEU A 317 -2.31 -28.70 0.73
C LEU A 317 -2.78 -29.94 -0.04
N PRO A 318 -3.71 -30.73 0.53
CA PRO A 318 -4.33 -31.81 -0.22
C PRO A 318 -5.11 -31.22 -1.40
N ALA A 319 -5.05 -31.89 -2.55
CA ALA A 319 -5.80 -31.47 -3.73
C ALA A 319 -6.85 -32.52 -4.12
N TYR A 320 -7.96 -32.04 -4.69
CA TYR A 320 -9.09 -32.86 -5.14
C TYR A 320 -9.52 -32.41 -6.53
N VAL A 321 -9.83 -33.37 -7.41
CA VAL A 321 -10.43 -33.12 -8.73
C VAL A 321 -11.73 -33.91 -8.78
N ASP A 322 -12.85 -33.21 -8.96
CA ASP A 322 -14.20 -33.78 -8.92
C ASP A 322 -14.50 -34.58 -7.63
N GLY A 323 -13.85 -34.18 -6.52
CA GLY A 323 -13.99 -34.82 -5.21
C GLY A 323 -13.05 -36.00 -4.97
N GLU A 324 -12.29 -36.44 -5.98
CA GLU A 324 -11.27 -37.48 -5.84
C GLU A 324 -9.92 -36.86 -5.43
N SER A 325 -9.26 -37.45 -4.44
CA SER A 325 -7.96 -36.96 -3.98
C SER A 325 -6.87 -37.20 -5.02
N VAL A 326 -6.06 -36.17 -5.27
CA VAL A 326 -4.92 -36.22 -6.19
C VAL A 326 -3.62 -36.48 -5.42
N PRO A 327 -2.77 -37.43 -5.86
CA PRO A 327 -1.48 -37.70 -5.23
C PRO A 327 -0.62 -36.44 -5.08
N ASP A 328 0.09 -36.35 -3.96
CA ASP A 328 1.02 -35.26 -3.61
C ASP A 328 0.43 -33.84 -3.70
N GLY A 329 -0.90 -33.71 -3.69
CA GLY A 329 -1.60 -32.43 -3.87
C GLY A 329 -1.28 -31.74 -5.20
N ALA A 330 -0.92 -32.52 -6.23
CA ALA A 330 -0.38 -32.01 -7.49
C ALA A 330 -1.36 -32.19 -8.65
N VAL A 331 -2.04 -31.12 -9.04
CA VAL A 331 -3.02 -31.14 -10.13
C VAL A 331 -2.31 -30.91 -11.47
N PRO A 332 -2.45 -31.81 -12.46
CA PRO A 332 -1.91 -31.58 -13.80
C PRO A 332 -2.66 -30.45 -14.50
N VAL A 333 -1.94 -29.58 -15.20
CA VAL A 333 -2.49 -28.42 -15.94
C VAL A 333 -1.99 -28.33 -17.38
N TRP A 334 -1.10 -29.24 -17.79
CA TRP A 334 -0.60 -29.34 -19.16
C TRP A 334 0.01 -30.74 -19.40
N PRO A 335 -0.14 -31.34 -20.60
CA PRO A 335 -0.81 -30.81 -21.81
C PRO A 335 -2.33 -30.80 -21.72
N ASP A 336 -2.89 -31.60 -20.82
CA ASP A 336 -4.33 -31.68 -20.60
C ASP A 336 -4.69 -30.90 -19.32
N CYS A 337 -5.68 -30.02 -19.42
CA CYS A 337 -6.35 -29.43 -18.25
C CYS A 337 -7.49 -30.36 -17.82
N PRO A 338 -7.72 -30.53 -16.50
CA PRO A 338 -8.75 -31.40 -15.99
C PRO A 338 -10.18 -30.92 -16.27
#